data_AF-A0A1I8A4J5-F1
#
_entry.id   AF-A0A1I8A4J5-F1
#
_cell.length_a   1.000
_cell.length_b   1.000
_cell.length_c   1.000
_cell.angle_alpha   90.00
_cell.angle_beta   90.00
_cell.angle_gamma   90.00
#
_symmetry.space_group_name_H-M   'P 1'
#
loop_
_entity.id
_entity.type
_entity.pdbx_description
1 polymer ?
#
loop_
_entity_poly.entity_id
_entity_poly.type
_entity_poly.pdbx_seq_one_letter_code
_entity_poly.pdbx_strand_id
1 'polypeptide(L)'
;MGSQLFLSSSVPANSISSTYGRVSPLSSNCPTCTAGSQNVYPDSGSANVVSAEQKAIGSFTCTNMCICATDGVCYKIKTPETSAVFYPFCSNGACITYVVLNGAADSDGFLATDGSGSMFTVGQQFASPTTTARFPVTQPNAYLQARSTGCNGCPVQTC
;
A
#
# COMPACT_ATOMS: atom_id res chain seq x y z
N MET A 1 9.40 17.03 -0.15
CA MET A 1 9.67 15.74 -0.81
C MET A 1 8.36 14.95 -0.84
N GLY A 2 8.14 14.05 -1.80
CA GLY A 2 6.89 13.27 -1.91
C GLY A 2 6.98 11.91 -1.21
N SER A 3 5.87 11.19 -1.07
CA SER A 3 5.89 9.80 -0.60
C SER A 3 6.50 8.89 -1.67
N GLN A 4 7.12 7.80 -1.24
CA GLN A 4 7.76 6.85 -2.14
C GLN A 4 7.03 5.51 -2.08
N LEU A 5 6.94 4.85 -3.22
CA LEU A 5 6.49 3.46 -3.32
C LEU A 5 7.28 2.78 -4.43
N PHE A 6 7.93 1.67 -4.10
CA PHE A 6 8.50 0.80 -5.12
C PHE A 6 7.45 -0.14 -5.70
N LEU A 7 7.32 -0.10 -7.03
CA LEU A 7 6.50 -1.03 -7.79
C LEU A 7 7.43 -2.05 -8.44
N SER A 8 7.30 -3.31 -8.02
CA SER A 8 7.99 -4.44 -8.65
C SER A 8 7.65 -4.53 -10.13
N SER A 9 8.59 -5.01 -10.94
CA SER A 9 8.31 -5.36 -12.35
C SER A 9 7.26 -6.46 -12.50
N SER A 10 6.96 -7.19 -11.44
CA SER A 10 5.86 -8.15 -11.42
C SER A 10 4.47 -7.50 -11.42
N VAL A 11 4.34 -6.19 -11.15
CA VAL A 11 3.07 -5.47 -11.28
C VAL A 11 2.82 -5.16 -12.76
N PRO A 12 1.86 -5.81 -13.42
CA PRO A 12 1.63 -5.57 -14.84
C PRO A 12 0.90 -4.22 -15.02
N ALA A 13 1.14 -3.54 -16.13
CA ALA A 13 0.63 -2.19 -16.36
C ALA A 13 -0.91 -2.09 -16.29
N ASN A 14 -1.61 -3.16 -16.69
CA ASN A 14 -3.07 -3.25 -16.63
C ASN A 14 -3.64 -3.48 -15.21
N SER A 15 -2.79 -3.86 -14.24
CA SER A 15 -3.19 -3.95 -12.82
C SER A 15 -3.18 -2.60 -12.12
N ILE A 16 -2.75 -1.53 -12.79
CA ILE A 16 -2.68 -0.17 -12.24
C ILE A 16 -3.88 0.62 -12.76
N SER A 17 -4.93 0.74 -11.93
CA SER A 17 -6.17 1.44 -12.30
C SER A 17 -5.99 2.94 -12.55
N SER A 18 -5.02 3.58 -11.88
CA SER A 18 -4.62 4.98 -12.09
C SER A 18 -3.21 5.20 -11.51
N THR A 19 -2.44 6.11 -12.09
CA THR A 19 -1.21 6.64 -11.46
C THR A 19 -1.36 8.14 -11.27
N TYR A 20 -1.66 8.59 -10.06
CA TYR A 20 -1.61 10.02 -9.78
C TYR A 20 -0.17 10.43 -9.49
N GLY A 21 0.32 11.52 -10.09
CA GLY A 21 1.49 12.24 -9.58
C GLY A 21 2.83 11.49 -9.64
N ARG A 22 2.97 10.44 -10.46
CA ARG A 22 4.28 9.80 -10.73
C ARG A 22 5.20 10.82 -11.39
N VAL A 23 6.10 11.42 -10.60
CA VAL A 23 6.95 12.53 -11.07
C VAL A 23 8.32 12.09 -11.59
N SER A 24 8.76 10.84 -11.37
CA SER A 24 9.98 10.30 -11.97
C SER A 24 10.05 8.77 -11.88
N PRO A 25 10.38 8.03 -12.96
CA PRO A 25 10.98 6.71 -12.84
C PRO A 25 12.45 6.89 -12.45
N LEU A 26 12.79 6.62 -11.20
CA LEU A 26 14.20 6.54 -10.82
C LEU A 26 14.73 5.19 -11.30
N SER A 27 15.22 5.14 -12.53
CA SER A 27 15.93 3.98 -13.09
C SER A 27 17.24 3.64 -12.37
N SER A 28 17.62 4.39 -11.31
CA SER A 28 18.93 4.30 -10.65
C SER A 28 18.93 4.16 -9.13
N ASN A 29 17.79 4.18 -8.42
CA ASN A 29 17.81 4.39 -6.96
C ASN A 29 17.52 3.15 -6.10
N CYS A 30 17.38 1.96 -6.68
CA CYS A 30 17.42 0.69 -5.93
C CYS A 30 18.53 -0.23 -6.46
N PRO A 31 19.78 -0.11 -5.97
CA PRO A 31 20.86 -1.01 -6.36
C PRO A 31 20.58 -2.48 -6.03
N THR A 32 19.73 -2.72 -5.02
CA THR A 32 19.31 -4.06 -4.59
C THR A 32 18.24 -4.67 -5.49
N CYS A 33 17.66 -3.90 -6.43
CA CYS A 33 16.57 -4.34 -7.28
C CYS A 33 17.02 -4.50 -8.73
N THR A 34 16.85 -5.69 -9.30
CA THR A 34 17.23 -5.98 -10.70
C THR A 34 16.18 -5.51 -11.70
N ALA A 35 14.95 -5.27 -11.25
CA ALA A 35 13.85 -4.76 -12.07
C ALA A 35 12.76 -4.09 -11.19
N GLY A 36 12.02 -3.14 -11.76
CA GLY A 36 10.94 -2.40 -11.08
C GLY A 36 11.11 -0.88 -11.22
N SER A 37 10.29 -0.13 -10.49
CA SER A 37 10.39 1.34 -10.48
C SER A 37 10.09 1.91 -9.09
N GLN A 38 11.01 2.71 -8.57
CA GLN A 38 10.70 3.57 -7.43
C GLN A 38 9.97 4.80 -7.97
N ASN A 39 8.78 5.04 -7.44
CA ASN A 39 7.93 6.15 -7.84
C ASN A 39 7.77 7.09 -6.66
N VAL A 40 7.91 8.39 -6.94
CA VAL A 40 7.65 9.47 -5.98
C VAL A 40 6.31 10.09 -6.30
N TYR A 41 5.52 10.31 -5.26
CA TYR A 41 4.15 10.81 -5.33
C TYR A 41 4.01 12.06 -4.46
N PRO A 42 3.41 13.15 -4.98
CA PRO A 42 3.13 14.33 -4.17
C PRO A 42 2.12 14.00 -3.08
N ASP A 43 2.11 14.80 -2.02
CA ASP A 43 1.10 14.70 -0.97
C ASP A 43 -0.32 14.76 -1.55
N SER A 44 -1.21 13.89 -1.06
CA SER A 44 -2.62 13.90 -1.46
C SER A 44 -3.48 14.78 -0.55
N GLY A 45 -2.89 15.39 0.48
CA GLY A 45 -3.57 16.29 1.41
C GLY A 45 -3.98 15.61 2.71
N SER A 46 -5.01 16.14 3.37
CA SER A 46 -5.32 15.85 4.78
C SER A 46 -5.45 14.36 5.12
N ALA A 47 -4.77 13.94 6.20
CA ALA A 47 -4.72 12.58 6.74
C ALA A 47 -6.07 11.95 7.15
N ASN A 48 -7.12 12.76 7.21
CA ASN A 48 -8.27 12.44 8.06
C ASN A 48 -9.43 11.75 7.35
N VAL A 49 -9.44 11.70 6.02
CA VAL A 49 -10.55 11.10 5.28
C VAL A 49 -10.03 10.53 3.97
N VAL A 50 -10.25 9.24 3.73
CA VAL A 50 -10.25 8.68 2.36
C VAL A 50 -11.50 9.23 1.65
N SER A 51 -11.53 10.55 1.44
CA SER A 51 -12.60 11.22 0.70
C SER A 51 -12.35 11.02 -0.79
N ALA A 52 -13.38 11.19 -1.61
CA ALA A 52 -13.23 11.16 -3.07
C ALA A 52 -12.23 12.21 -3.61
N GLU A 53 -11.81 13.16 -2.76
CA GLU A 53 -10.86 14.23 -3.09
C GLU A 53 -9.40 13.81 -2.86
N GLN A 54 -9.15 12.81 -2.00
CA GLN A 54 -7.82 12.24 -1.84
C GLN A 54 -7.43 11.48 -3.11
N LYS A 55 -6.30 11.87 -3.68
CA LYS A 55 -5.79 11.23 -4.89
C LYS A 55 -4.89 10.05 -4.51
N ALA A 56 -5.44 8.84 -4.68
CA ALA A 56 -4.67 7.62 -4.57
C ALA A 56 -3.48 7.63 -5.54
N ILE A 57 -2.35 7.09 -5.09
CA ILE A 57 -1.25 6.69 -5.97
C ILE A 57 -1.81 5.77 -7.06
N GLY A 58 -2.62 4.79 -6.66
CA GLY A 58 -3.33 3.85 -7.50
C GLY A 58 -3.98 2.74 -6.67
N SER A 59 -4.98 2.06 -7.25
CA SER A 59 -5.43 0.75 -6.78
C SER A 59 -4.71 -0.33 -7.59
N PHE A 60 -4.12 -1.28 -6.88
CA PHE A 60 -3.42 -2.42 -7.46
C PHE A 60 -4.13 -3.69 -7.03
N THR A 61 -4.47 -4.54 -7.99
CA THR A 61 -5.05 -5.85 -7.71
C THR A 61 -4.44 -6.85 -8.68
N CYS A 62 -3.87 -7.91 -8.13
CA CYS A 62 -3.24 -8.97 -8.90
C CYS A 62 -3.13 -10.26 -8.09
N THR A 63 -2.92 -11.37 -8.80
CA THR A 63 -2.73 -12.69 -8.21
C THR A 63 -1.49 -12.70 -7.30
N ASN A 64 -1.64 -13.26 -6.09
CA ASN A 64 -0.58 -13.32 -5.08
C ASN A 64 0.06 -11.95 -4.79
N MET A 65 -0.76 -10.90 -4.67
CA MET A 65 -0.28 -9.58 -4.29
C MET A 65 0.52 -9.63 -2.98
N CYS A 66 1.63 -8.90 -2.95
CA CYS A 66 2.51 -8.74 -1.82
C CYS A 66 2.73 -7.26 -1.54
N ILE A 67 2.77 -6.90 -0.26
CA ILE A 67 3.08 -5.55 0.21
C ILE A 67 4.12 -5.66 1.30
N CYS A 68 5.28 -5.02 1.11
CA CYS A 68 6.30 -4.95 2.15
C CYS A 68 6.22 -3.60 2.86
N ALA A 69 6.09 -3.66 4.17
CA ALA A 69 5.93 -2.51 5.02
C ALA A 69 7.27 -1.84 5.35
N THR A 70 7.20 -0.63 5.90
CA THR A 70 8.37 0.17 6.28
C THR A 70 9.15 -0.44 7.45
N ASP A 71 8.53 -1.29 8.26
CA ASP A 71 9.16 -2.06 9.35
C ASP A 71 9.92 -3.32 8.86
N GLY A 72 9.84 -3.63 7.57
CA GLY A 72 10.52 -4.77 6.95
C GLY A 72 9.67 -6.05 6.85
N VAL A 73 8.46 -6.08 7.41
CA VAL A 73 7.55 -7.22 7.28
C VAL A 73 6.83 -7.15 5.95
N CYS A 74 6.81 -8.26 5.21
CA CYS A 74 5.99 -8.40 4.01
C CYS A 74 4.69 -9.14 4.32
N TYR A 75 3.63 -8.76 3.61
CA TYR A 75 2.30 -9.29 3.77
C TYR A 75 1.79 -9.80 2.43
N LYS A 76 1.34 -11.05 2.39
CA LYS A 76 0.76 -11.69 1.22
C LYS A 76 -0.76 -11.64 1.31
N ILE A 77 -1.42 -11.40 0.18
CA ILE A 77 -2.88 -11.46 0.08
C ILE A 77 -3.40 -12.81 0.59
N LYS A 78 -4.44 -12.76 1.45
CA LYS A 78 -5.09 -13.95 2.00
C LYS A 78 -6.30 -14.37 1.16
N THR A 79 -7.16 -13.41 0.82
CA THR A 79 -8.38 -13.64 0.03
C THR A 79 -8.26 -12.93 -1.32
N PRO A 80 -8.47 -13.63 -2.46
CA PRO A 80 -8.31 -13.08 -3.81
C PRO A 80 -9.16 -11.83 -4.10
N GLU A 81 -10.26 -11.65 -3.36
CA GLU A 81 -11.18 -10.52 -3.46
C GLU A 81 -10.62 -9.25 -2.81
N THR A 82 -9.53 -9.35 -2.05
CA THR A 82 -8.90 -8.20 -1.40
C THR A 82 -8.15 -7.35 -2.43
N SER A 83 -8.41 -6.04 -2.44
CA SER A 83 -7.63 -5.05 -3.17
C SER A 83 -6.94 -4.08 -2.22
N ALA A 84 -5.83 -3.50 -2.68
CA ALA A 84 -5.07 -2.52 -1.94
C ALA A 84 -4.93 -1.23 -2.74
N VAL A 85 -5.30 -0.12 -2.09
CA VAL A 85 -5.22 1.23 -2.64
C VAL A 85 -4.18 2.01 -1.85
N PHE A 86 -3.24 2.63 -2.56
CA PHE A 86 -2.11 3.30 -1.93
C PHE A 86 -2.33 4.81 -1.93
N TYR A 87 -2.08 5.45 -0.80
CA TYR A 87 -2.26 6.89 -0.63
C TYR A 87 -0.97 7.54 -0.12
N PRO A 88 -0.55 8.68 -0.69
CA PRO A 88 0.56 9.44 -0.17
C PRO A 88 0.07 10.35 0.96
N PHE A 89 0.78 10.34 2.09
CA PHE A 89 0.53 11.25 3.21
C PHE A 89 1.84 11.91 3.65
N CYS A 90 1.85 13.24 3.69
CA CYS A 90 2.98 14.01 4.19
C CYS A 90 2.62 14.80 5.46
N SER A 91 3.45 14.69 6.49
CA SER A 91 3.31 15.47 7.72
C SER A 91 4.68 15.82 8.28
N ASN A 92 4.84 17.07 8.74
CA ASN A 92 6.08 17.57 9.33
C ASN A 92 7.34 17.32 8.47
N GLY A 93 7.21 17.41 7.14
CA GLY A 93 8.31 17.21 6.20
C GLY A 93 8.66 15.74 5.89
N ALA A 94 8.00 14.77 6.54
CA ALA A 94 8.11 13.34 6.23
C ALA A 94 6.91 12.89 5.40
N CYS A 95 7.13 11.97 4.44
CA CYS A 95 6.07 11.44 3.60
C CYS A 95 6.09 9.91 3.61
N ILE A 96 4.93 9.31 3.81
CA ILE A 96 4.74 7.86 3.91
C ILE A 96 3.63 7.45 2.95
N THR A 97 3.73 6.24 2.42
CA THR A 97 2.67 5.63 1.62
C THR A 97 1.86 4.70 2.51
N TYR A 98 0.55 4.93 2.63
CA TYR A 98 -0.35 4.08 3.38
C TYR A 98 -1.18 3.19 2.46
N VAL A 99 -1.60 2.04 2.97
CA VAL A 99 -2.45 1.10 2.25
C VAL A 99 -3.84 1.05 2.87
N VAL A 100 -4.83 1.31 2.04
CA VAL A 100 -6.24 1.09 2.32
C VAL A 100 -6.66 -0.23 1.68
N LEU A 101 -7.18 -1.15 2.49
CA LEU A 101 -7.70 -2.43 2.03
C LEU A 101 -9.19 -2.34 1.72
N ASN A 102 -9.61 -2.94 0.62
CA ASN A 102 -11.01 -3.25 0.34
C ASN A 102 -11.17 -4.76 0.19
N GLY A 103 -12.28 -5.30 0.69
CA GLY A 103 -12.63 -6.71 0.59
C GLY A 103 -14.13 -6.91 0.80
N ALA A 104 -14.59 -8.15 0.72
CA ALA A 104 -15.99 -8.51 0.92
C ALA A 104 -16.35 -8.68 2.41
N ALA A 105 -15.36 -8.94 3.28
CA ALA A 105 -15.53 -9.15 4.71
C ALA A 105 -14.43 -8.50 5.55
N ASP A 106 -14.70 -8.22 6.83
CA ASP A 106 -13.73 -7.64 7.78
C ASP A 106 -12.48 -8.50 8.01
N SER A 107 -12.60 -9.81 7.76
CA SER A 107 -11.53 -10.79 7.90
C SER A 107 -10.66 -10.95 6.65
N ASP A 108 -11.05 -10.28 5.55
CA ASP A 108 -10.24 -10.16 4.34
C ASP A 108 -9.01 -9.28 4.60
N GLY A 109 -7.93 -9.53 3.87
CA GLY A 109 -6.71 -8.78 4.06
C GLY A 109 -5.45 -9.53 3.67
N PHE A 110 -4.37 -9.19 4.37
CA PHE A 110 -3.03 -9.68 4.09
C PHE A 110 -2.43 -10.34 5.34
N LEU A 111 -1.70 -11.43 5.13
CA LEU A 111 -1.03 -12.23 6.15
C LEU A 111 0.47 -11.97 6.11
N ALA A 112 1.08 -11.72 7.27
CA ALA A 112 2.52 -11.53 7.42
C ALA A 112 3.29 -12.79 6.99
N THR A 113 4.41 -12.59 6.31
CA THR A 113 5.27 -13.66 5.79
C THR A 113 6.46 -13.99 6.69
N ASP A 114 6.57 -13.33 7.84
CA ASP A 114 7.62 -13.52 8.84
C ASP A 114 7.38 -14.71 9.79
N GLY A 115 6.28 -15.44 9.61
CA GLY A 115 5.89 -16.57 10.45
C GLY A 115 5.17 -16.18 11.74
N SER A 116 4.96 -14.89 12.01
CA SER A 116 4.22 -14.43 13.20
C SER A 116 2.74 -14.79 13.18
N GLY A 117 2.18 -15.06 12.00
CA GLY A 117 0.74 -15.23 11.79
C GLY A 117 -0.04 -13.92 11.88
N SER A 118 0.64 -12.77 12.02
CA SER A 118 0.01 -11.46 12.10
C SER A 118 -0.76 -11.14 10.82
N MET A 119 -1.92 -10.50 10.98
CA MET A 119 -2.76 -10.11 9.85
C MET A 119 -3.06 -8.62 9.86
N PHE A 120 -3.10 -8.06 8.66
CA PHE A 120 -3.62 -6.73 8.39
C PHE A 120 -4.93 -6.85 7.62
N THR A 121 -6.07 -6.47 8.22
CA THR A 121 -7.41 -6.79 7.69
C THR A 121 -8.25 -5.57 7.34
N VAL A 122 -9.31 -5.81 6.56
CA VAL A 122 -10.29 -4.79 6.21
C VAL A 122 -10.90 -4.18 7.48
N GLY A 123 -11.32 -5.02 8.44
CA GLY A 123 -12.00 -4.59 9.66
C GLY A 123 -11.16 -3.73 10.60
N GLN A 124 -9.83 -3.87 10.60
CA GLN A 124 -8.93 -3.05 11.43
C GLN A 124 -8.96 -1.56 11.07
N GLN A 125 -9.43 -1.22 9.87
CA GLN A 125 -9.51 0.15 9.38
C GLN A 125 -10.73 0.91 9.91
N PHE A 126 -11.61 0.26 10.69
CA PHE A 126 -12.87 0.81 11.18
C PHE A 126 -12.94 0.78 12.71
N ALA A 127 -13.62 1.76 13.31
CA ALA A 127 -13.78 1.83 14.76
C ALA A 127 -14.70 0.74 15.34
N SER A 128 -15.59 0.20 14.52
CA SER A 128 -16.47 -0.92 14.85
C SER A 128 -16.87 -1.68 13.59
N PRO A 129 -17.33 -2.95 13.70
CA PRO A 129 -17.85 -3.71 12.55
C PRO A 129 -19.12 -3.12 11.91
N THR A 130 -19.72 -2.12 12.56
CA THR A 130 -21.00 -1.52 12.15
C THR A 130 -20.82 -0.15 11.48
N THR A 131 -19.63 0.45 11.59
CA THR A 131 -19.36 1.75 10.96
C THR A 131 -18.74 1.55 9.59
N THR A 132 -19.15 2.39 8.64
CA THR A 132 -18.49 2.53 7.34
C THR A 132 -17.42 3.63 7.35
N ALA A 133 -17.29 4.35 8.47
CA ALA A 133 -16.29 5.38 8.64
C ALA A 133 -14.94 4.76 9.02
N ARG A 134 -13.97 4.94 8.13
CA ARG A 134 -12.59 4.54 8.31
C ARG A 134 -11.88 5.41 9.36
N PHE A 135 -10.91 4.86 10.08
CA PHE A 135 -10.02 5.64 10.96
C PHE A 135 -9.20 6.65 10.15
N PRO A 136 -8.71 7.74 10.77
CA PRO A 136 -7.67 8.58 10.16
C PRO A 136 -6.43 7.75 9.83
N VAL A 137 -5.71 8.06 8.75
CA VAL A 137 -4.50 7.28 8.36
C VAL A 137 -3.36 7.36 9.38
N THR A 138 -3.43 8.33 10.28
CA THR A 138 -2.52 8.52 11.42
C THR A 138 -2.84 7.62 12.61
N GLN A 139 -3.98 6.91 12.62
CA GLN A 139 -4.34 6.00 13.70
C GLN A 139 -3.33 4.83 13.75
N PRO A 140 -2.66 4.62 14.90
CA PRO A 140 -1.73 3.50 15.04
C PRO A 140 -2.39 2.16 14.72
N ASN A 141 -1.70 1.34 13.95
CA ASN A 141 -2.11 -0.03 13.57
C ASN A 141 -3.43 -0.14 12.77
N ALA A 142 -4.04 0.97 12.37
CA ALA A 142 -5.24 0.96 11.53
C ALA A 142 -4.92 0.91 10.03
N TYR A 143 -3.65 1.15 9.64
CA TYR A 143 -3.16 1.15 8.26
C TYR A 143 -1.75 0.62 8.15
N LEU A 144 -1.47 -0.10 7.07
CA LEU A 144 -0.12 -0.52 6.72
C LEU A 144 0.64 0.64 6.06
N GLN A 145 1.86 0.91 6.53
CA GLN A 145 2.80 1.80 5.85
C GLN A 145 3.59 1.00 4.82
N ALA A 146 3.28 1.17 3.54
CA ALA A 146 3.94 0.43 2.46
C ALA A 146 5.23 1.09 2.01
N ARG A 147 6.25 0.25 1.80
CA ARG A 147 7.52 0.61 1.16
C ARG A 147 7.58 0.07 -0.27
N SER A 148 7.10 -1.15 -0.49
CA SER A 148 7.03 -1.75 -1.82
C SER A 148 5.80 -2.61 -2.00
N THR A 149 5.41 -2.81 -3.27
CA THR A 149 4.38 -3.77 -3.63
C THR A 149 4.73 -4.49 -4.93
N GLY A 150 4.23 -5.72 -5.05
CA GLY A 150 4.45 -6.59 -6.19
C GLY A 150 3.37 -7.64 -6.32
N CYS A 151 3.34 -8.28 -7.49
CA CYS A 151 2.53 -9.46 -7.74
C CYS A 151 3.40 -10.72 -7.71
N ASN A 152 2.76 -11.89 -7.75
CA ASN A 152 3.41 -13.21 -7.79
C ASN A 152 4.11 -13.63 -6.48
N GLY A 153 3.73 -13.05 -5.34
CA GLY A 153 4.16 -13.47 -4.00
C GLY A 153 5.21 -12.57 -3.35
N CYS A 154 5.63 -12.97 -2.16
CA CYS A 154 6.69 -12.33 -1.36
C CYS A 154 7.95 -13.23 -1.34
N PRO A 155 9.16 -12.68 -1.12
CA PRO A 155 9.45 -11.26 -0.89
C PRO A 155 9.47 -10.46 -2.19
N VAL A 156 8.95 -9.23 -2.12
CA VAL A 156 9.19 -8.22 -3.14
C VAL A 156 10.47 -7.49 -2.75
N GLN A 157 11.37 -7.24 -3.71
CA GLN A 157 12.57 -6.46 -3.44
C GLN A 157 12.18 -5.10 -2.81
N THR A 158 12.86 -4.74 -1.73
CA THR A 158 12.64 -3.48 -1.01
C THR A 158 13.70 -2.47 -1.44
N CYS A 159 13.27 -1.24 -1.73
CA CYS A 159 14.12 -0.09 -2.06
C CYS A 159 14.13 0.88 -0.90
#